data_AF-A0A4Q3WE14-F1
#
_entry.id   AF-A0A4Q3WE14-F1
#
_cell.length_a   1.000
_cell.length_b   1.000
_cell.length_c   1.000
_cell.angle_alpha   90.00
_cell.angle_beta   90.00
_cell.angle_gamma   90.00
#
_symmetry.space_group_name_H-M   'P 1'
#
loop_
_entity.id
_entity.type
_entity.pdbx_description
1 polymer ?
#
loop_
_entity_poly.entity_id
_entity_poly.type
_entity_poly.pdbx_seq_one_letter_code
_entity_poly.pdbx_strand_id
1 'polypeptide(L)'
;MKTTKFVKMMNYAQWLHSAKDFVEHLGQLQEEFGSVDVKAHQTTPLTRESLEQIAAGIDREIPLELRNFWLTAARSSTYSYVCRDVKSNLAPAIEQVFGSRLDFYGGVHFFDPSELKEHLFSCTEWADGQEEDQVNLWLSTMPFQTIANGDYLGLDISVPHNDPPVVYLSHDDDCQVIAPSFTSFLQTWAELNYIGPESWMLEPFQSDSGLL
;
A
#
# COMPACT_ATOMS: atom_id res chain seq x y z
N MET A 1 1.38 -36.15 -13.16
CA MET A 1 0.65 -35.01 -13.75
C MET A 1 0.69 -33.89 -12.73
N LYS A 2 1.50 -32.84 -12.94
CA LYS A 2 1.52 -31.68 -12.05
C LYS A 2 0.28 -30.85 -12.40
N THR A 3 -0.70 -30.81 -11.50
CA THR A 3 -1.83 -29.88 -11.58
C THR A 3 -1.30 -28.46 -11.42
N THR A 4 -1.16 -27.76 -12.54
CA THR A 4 -0.97 -26.30 -12.55
C THR A 4 -2.23 -25.70 -11.92
N LYS A 5 -2.15 -25.30 -10.65
CA LYS A 5 -3.17 -24.44 -10.05
C LYS A 5 -3.19 -23.16 -10.87
N PHE A 6 -4.30 -22.88 -11.55
CA PHE A 6 -4.54 -21.55 -12.11
C PHE A 6 -4.58 -20.58 -10.93
N VAL A 7 -3.52 -19.79 -10.76
CA VAL A 7 -3.56 -18.62 -9.88
C VAL A 7 -4.52 -17.65 -10.54
N LYS A 8 -5.63 -17.34 -9.86
CA LYS A 8 -6.59 -16.35 -10.34
C LYS A 8 -5.86 -15.01 -10.37
N MET A 9 -5.65 -14.46 -11.57
CA MET A 9 -5.05 -13.13 -11.71
C MET A 9 -5.94 -12.11 -10.98
N MET A 10 -5.30 -11.20 -10.23
CA MET A 10 -5.96 -10.09 -9.56
C MET A 10 -6.65 -9.20 -10.59
N ASN A 11 -7.88 -8.76 -10.32
CA ASN A 11 -8.52 -7.71 -11.10
C ASN A 11 -8.32 -6.38 -10.36
N TYR A 12 -7.22 -5.70 -10.67
CA TYR A 12 -6.85 -4.45 -9.99
C TYR A 12 -7.88 -3.34 -10.16
N ALA A 13 -8.54 -3.25 -11.33
CA ALA A 13 -9.60 -2.27 -11.56
C ALA A 13 -10.79 -2.51 -10.63
N GLN A 14 -11.20 -3.78 -10.48
CA GLN A 14 -12.28 -4.13 -9.56
C GLN A 14 -11.87 -3.91 -8.10
N TRP A 15 -10.63 -4.25 -7.73
CA TRP A 15 -10.13 -4.02 -6.37
C TRP A 15 -10.13 -2.54 -6.01
N LEU A 16 -9.68 -1.67 -6.93
CA LEU A 16 -9.67 -0.23 -6.73
C LEU A 16 -11.09 0.34 -6.68
N HIS A 17 -12.01 -0.21 -7.48
CA HIS A 17 -13.43 0.13 -7.40
C HIS A 17 -14.03 -0.22 -6.04
N SER A 18 -13.69 -1.39 -5.48
CA SER A 18 -14.11 -1.77 -4.13
C SER A 18 -13.56 -0.83 -3.05
N ALA A 19 -12.32 -0.36 -3.18
CA ALA A 19 -11.75 0.64 -2.27
C ALA A 19 -12.52 1.97 -2.33
N LYS A 20 -12.85 2.43 -3.54
CA LYS A 20 -13.69 3.61 -3.75
C LYS A 20 -15.05 3.44 -3.07
N ASP A 21 -15.75 2.36 -3.36
CA ASP A 21 -17.10 2.11 -2.84
C ASP A 21 -17.10 2.03 -1.32
N PHE A 22 -16.08 1.39 -0.73
CA PHE A 22 -15.89 1.36 0.73
C PHE A 22 -15.74 2.77 1.30
N VAL A 23 -14.81 3.58 0.78
CA VAL A 23 -14.55 4.95 1.28
C VAL A 23 -15.78 5.84 1.15
N GLU A 24 -16.46 5.80 -0.01
CA GLU A 24 -17.67 6.56 -0.24
C GLU A 24 -18.81 6.13 0.68
N HIS A 25 -18.96 4.83 0.93
CA HIS A 25 -19.97 4.32 1.86
C HIS A 25 -19.64 4.71 3.29
N LEU A 26 -18.39 4.57 3.74
CA LEU A 26 -17.97 4.96 5.08
C LEU A 26 -18.23 6.45 5.35
N GLY A 27 -18.01 7.31 4.35
CA GLY A 27 -18.34 8.74 4.43
C GLY A 27 -19.83 9.04 4.64
N GLN A 28 -20.73 8.11 4.32
CA GLN A 28 -22.17 8.23 4.58
C GLN A 28 -22.55 7.82 6.01
N LEU A 29 -21.66 7.13 6.73
CA LEU A 29 -21.90 6.58 8.06
C LEU A 29 -21.47 7.53 9.19
N GLN A 30 -21.29 8.82 8.93
CA GLN A 30 -20.88 9.79 9.96
C GLN A 30 -21.82 9.80 11.18
N GLU A 31 -23.12 9.66 10.94
CA GLU A 31 -24.11 9.57 12.02
C GLU A 31 -24.01 8.28 12.84
N GLU A 32 -23.29 7.27 12.39
CA GLU A 32 -23.15 5.98 13.08
C GLU A 32 -21.76 5.83 13.69
N PHE A 33 -20.75 6.41 13.03
CA PHE A 33 -19.35 6.19 13.32
C PHE A 33 -18.69 7.31 14.14
N GLY A 34 -19.02 8.56 13.83
CA GLY A 34 -18.28 9.75 14.28
C GLY A 34 -17.98 10.68 13.10
N SER A 35 -16.99 11.56 13.25
CA SER A 35 -16.53 12.38 12.13
C SER A 35 -15.76 11.51 11.14
N VAL A 36 -16.16 11.52 9.87
CA VAL A 36 -15.50 10.76 8.80
C VAL A 36 -15.21 11.71 7.64
N ASP A 37 -13.94 12.06 7.46
CA ASP A 37 -13.48 12.82 6.30
C ASP A 37 -13.03 11.86 5.22
N VAL A 38 -13.52 12.06 3.99
CA VAL A 38 -13.15 11.22 2.84
C VAL A 38 -12.52 12.04 1.72
N LYS A 39 -11.55 11.45 1.03
CA LYS A 39 -10.95 12.00 -0.19
C LYS A 39 -10.93 10.93 -1.27
N ALA A 40 -11.44 11.28 -2.44
CA ALA A 40 -11.52 10.38 -3.59
C ALA A 40 -10.95 11.07 -4.83
N HIS A 41 -9.93 10.47 -5.40
CA HIS A 41 -9.30 10.87 -6.65
C HIS A 41 -8.76 9.61 -7.34
N GLN A 42 -9.04 9.46 -8.62
CA GLN A 42 -8.43 8.45 -9.45
C GLN A 42 -8.15 9.04 -10.82
N THR A 43 -7.05 8.59 -11.39
CA THR A 43 -6.66 8.87 -12.77
C THR A 43 -6.90 7.66 -13.66
N THR A 44 -6.89 7.89 -14.97
CA THR A 44 -6.96 6.79 -15.93
C THR A 44 -5.69 5.93 -15.87
N PRO A 45 -5.78 4.63 -16.19
CA PRO A 45 -4.60 3.78 -16.42
C PRO A 45 -3.63 4.36 -17.45
N LEU A 46 -2.38 3.92 -17.38
CA LEU A 46 -1.36 4.21 -18.38
C LEU A 46 -1.58 3.41 -19.67
N THR A 47 -1.06 3.94 -20.76
CA THR A 47 -0.80 3.14 -21.96
C THR A 47 0.49 2.33 -21.77
N ARG A 48 0.62 1.24 -22.54
CA ARG A 48 1.84 0.43 -22.56
C ARG A 48 3.08 1.26 -22.96
N GLU A 49 2.93 2.11 -23.97
CA GLU A 49 3.99 2.99 -24.46
C GLU A 49 4.49 3.95 -23.36
N SER A 50 3.57 4.60 -22.64
CA SER A 50 3.95 5.52 -21.56
C SER A 50 4.63 4.80 -20.40
N LEU A 51 4.18 3.58 -20.06
CA LEU A 51 4.85 2.77 -19.05
C LEU A 51 6.26 2.35 -19.48
N GLU A 52 6.45 2.01 -20.75
CA GLU A 52 7.78 1.67 -21.29
C GLU A 52 8.73 2.87 -21.29
N GLN A 53 8.24 4.08 -21.56
CA GLN A 53 9.02 5.32 -21.44
C GLN A 53 9.47 5.57 -19.99
N ILE A 54 8.58 5.37 -19.02
CA ILE A 54 8.91 5.48 -17.59
C ILE A 54 9.96 4.43 -17.20
N ALA A 55 9.73 3.17 -17.58
CA ALA A 55 10.63 2.06 -17.28
C ALA A 55 12.04 2.27 -17.86
N ALA A 56 12.15 2.87 -19.05
CA ALA A 56 13.45 3.21 -19.64
C ALA A 56 14.19 4.34 -18.91
N GLY A 57 13.50 5.11 -18.07
CA GLY A 57 14.05 6.23 -17.30
C GLY A 57 14.63 5.86 -15.94
N ILE A 58 14.51 4.60 -15.52
CA ILE A 58 15.01 4.07 -14.26
C ILE A 58 15.98 2.90 -14.51
N ASP A 59 16.85 2.60 -13.56
CA ASP A 59 17.92 1.60 -13.66
C ASP A 59 17.52 0.21 -13.15
N ARG A 60 16.21 -0.04 -13.00
CA ARG A 60 15.64 -1.23 -12.36
C ARG A 60 14.38 -1.71 -13.09
N GLU A 61 14.11 -3.00 -13.02
CA GLU A 61 12.89 -3.56 -13.59
C GLU A 61 11.68 -3.28 -12.68
N ILE A 62 10.57 -2.87 -13.29
CA ILE A 62 9.29 -2.70 -12.59
C ILE A 62 8.60 -4.07 -12.52
N PRO A 63 8.23 -4.57 -11.32
CA PRO A 63 7.56 -5.85 -11.16
C PRO A 63 6.27 -5.96 -11.98
N LEU A 64 6.02 -7.14 -12.55
CA LEU A 64 4.90 -7.39 -13.47
C LEU A 64 3.56 -7.00 -12.86
N GLU A 65 3.30 -7.35 -11.61
CA GLU A 65 2.01 -7.06 -10.98
C GLU A 65 1.78 -5.55 -10.71
N LEU A 66 2.84 -4.80 -10.42
CA LEU A 66 2.77 -3.34 -10.34
C LEU A 66 2.51 -2.70 -11.72
N ARG A 67 3.15 -3.23 -12.78
CA ARG A 67 2.84 -2.84 -14.17
C ARG A 67 1.38 -3.13 -14.52
N ASN A 68 0.87 -4.30 -14.13
CA ASN A 68 -0.53 -4.67 -14.37
C ASN A 68 -1.49 -3.71 -13.67
N PHE A 69 -1.19 -3.31 -12.43
CA PHE A 69 -1.97 -2.29 -11.73
C PHE A 69 -2.04 -0.99 -12.54
N TRP A 70 -0.89 -0.43 -12.93
CA TRP A 70 -0.87 0.85 -13.67
C TRP A 70 -1.51 0.77 -15.06
N LEU A 71 -1.46 -0.38 -15.73
CA LEU A 71 -2.06 -0.58 -17.05
C LEU A 71 -3.56 -0.87 -17.02
N THR A 72 -4.10 -1.32 -15.89
CA THR A 72 -5.49 -1.81 -15.83
C THR A 72 -6.37 -1.05 -14.85
N ALA A 73 -5.83 -0.53 -13.75
CA ALA A 73 -6.60 0.14 -12.70
C ALA A 73 -6.50 1.67 -12.76
N ALA A 74 -5.31 2.21 -12.51
CA ALA A 74 -5.07 3.65 -12.49
C ALA A 74 -3.57 3.95 -12.53
N ARG A 75 -3.17 5.12 -13.04
CA ARG A 75 -1.78 5.59 -12.90
C ARG A 75 -1.49 6.07 -11.48
N SER A 76 -2.50 6.64 -10.81
CA SER A 76 -2.47 7.10 -9.42
C SER A 76 -3.88 7.06 -8.84
N SER A 77 -3.99 6.88 -7.53
CA SER A 77 -5.29 6.86 -6.86
C SER A 77 -5.15 7.25 -5.40
N THR A 78 -6.07 8.10 -4.96
CA THR A 78 -6.29 8.45 -3.55
C THR A 78 -7.73 8.14 -3.20
N TYR A 79 -7.96 7.11 -2.41
CA TYR A 79 -9.22 6.86 -1.73
C TYR A 79 -8.90 6.78 -0.26
N SER A 80 -9.04 7.86 0.49
CA SER A 80 -8.67 7.91 1.90
C SER A 80 -9.85 8.28 2.78
N TYR A 81 -9.82 7.78 4.01
CA TYR A 81 -10.74 8.17 5.06
C TYR A 81 -9.99 8.48 6.35
N VAL A 82 -10.51 9.41 7.13
CA VAL A 82 -10.05 9.68 8.49
C VAL A 82 -11.26 9.66 9.41
N CYS A 83 -11.23 8.77 10.39
CA CYS A 83 -12.25 8.65 11.42
C CYS A 83 -11.76 9.37 12.68
N ARG A 84 -12.55 10.32 13.17
CA ARG A 84 -12.32 11.05 14.43
C ARG A 84 -13.59 11.10 15.24
N ASP A 85 -13.46 11.47 16.51
CA ASP A 85 -14.61 11.64 17.42
C ASP A 85 -15.52 10.39 17.42
N VAL A 86 -14.88 9.20 17.42
CA VAL A 86 -15.59 7.92 17.33
C VAL A 86 -16.63 7.83 18.44
N LYS A 87 -17.85 7.40 18.07
CA LYS A 87 -18.94 7.32 19.04
C LYS A 87 -18.63 6.37 20.19
N SER A 88 -19.10 6.72 21.38
CA SER A 88 -18.81 5.98 22.62
C SER A 88 -19.25 4.52 22.62
N ASN A 89 -20.25 4.15 21.81
CA ASN A 89 -20.67 2.76 21.64
C ASN A 89 -19.72 1.93 20.76
N LEU A 90 -18.88 2.57 19.94
CA LEU A 90 -17.86 1.93 19.10
C LEU A 90 -16.47 1.98 19.74
N ALA A 91 -16.21 2.97 20.60
CA ALA A 91 -14.92 3.15 21.27
C ALA A 91 -14.34 1.85 21.87
N PRO A 92 -15.09 1.00 22.61
CA PRO A 92 -14.51 -0.23 23.16
C PRO A 92 -13.99 -1.21 22.10
N ALA A 93 -14.65 -1.28 20.93
CA ALA A 93 -14.22 -2.16 19.85
C ALA A 93 -12.97 -1.61 19.15
N ILE A 94 -12.89 -0.28 18.98
CA ILE A 94 -11.69 0.39 18.43
C ILE A 94 -10.53 0.27 19.41
N GLU A 95 -10.77 0.45 20.72
CA GLU A 95 -9.74 0.33 21.75
C GLU A 95 -9.15 -1.08 21.84
N GLN A 96 -9.96 -2.09 21.57
CA GLN A 96 -9.50 -3.47 21.53
C GLN A 96 -8.46 -3.70 20.42
N VAL A 97 -8.53 -2.93 19.32
CA VAL A 97 -7.62 -3.07 18.16
C VAL A 97 -6.46 -2.10 18.26
N PHE A 98 -6.72 -0.81 18.51
CA PHE A 98 -5.71 0.27 18.44
C PHE A 98 -5.30 0.83 19.82
N GLY A 99 -5.71 0.18 20.91
CA GLY A 99 -5.43 0.65 22.26
C GLY A 99 -6.12 1.98 22.56
N SER A 100 -5.45 2.92 23.22
CA SER A 100 -6.10 4.21 23.57
C SER A 100 -6.29 5.16 22.39
N ARG A 101 -5.92 4.78 21.16
CA ARG A 101 -6.08 5.61 19.96
C ARG A 101 -7.44 5.34 19.33
N LEU A 102 -8.35 6.31 19.45
CA LEU A 102 -9.69 6.23 18.86
C LEU A 102 -9.75 6.83 17.46
N ASP A 103 -8.82 7.73 17.14
CA ASP A 103 -8.67 8.27 15.80
C ASP A 103 -7.83 7.30 14.97
N PHE A 104 -8.36 6.93 13.83
CA PHE A 104 -7.69 6.06 12.88
C PHE A 104 -8.04 6.51 11.47
N TYR A 105 -7.24 6.07 10.52
CA TYR A 105 -7.41 6.48 9.14
C TYR A 105 -7.03 5.32 8.23
N GLY A 106 -7.33 5.48 6.95
CA GLY A 106 -6.85 4.53 5.98
C GLY A 106 -7.16 4.95 4.57
N GLY A 107 -7.05 3.96 3.72
CA GLY A 107 -7.35 4.01 2.32
C GLY A 107 -6.11 3.88 1.44
N VAL A 108 -6.37 3.95 0.14
CA VAL A 108 -5.41 3.67 -0.91
C VAL A 108 -4.75 4.97 -1.36
N HIS A 109 -3.42 5.02 -1.39
CA HIS A 109 -2.67 6.16 -1.91
C HIS A 109 -1.49 5.70 -2.77
N PHE A 110 -1.73 5.47 -4.07
CA PHE A 110 -0.66 5.19 -5.04
C PHE A 110 -0.25 6.47 -5.76
N PHE A 111 1.05 6.77 -5.74
CA PHE A 111 1.61 7.89 -6.49
C PHE A 111 1.64 7.60 -8.00
N ASP A 112 1.79 8.65 -8.82
CA ASP A 112 1.93 8.49 -10.27
C ASP A 112 3.32 7.92 -10.60
N PRO A 113 3.44 6.87 -11.45
CA PRO A 113 4.74 6.29 -11.80
C PRO A 113 5.71 7.27 -12.48
N SER A 114 5.26 8.43 -12.95
CA SER A 114 6.17 9.52 -13.37
C SER A 114 7.00 10.10 -12.22
N GLU A 115 6.53 9.97 -10.97
CA GLU A 115 7.22 10.36 -9.73
C GLU A 115 8.21 9.29 -9.26
N LEU A 116 8.22 8.10 -9.88
CA LEU A 116 8.97 6.94 -9.40
C LEU A 116 10.48 7.19 -9.27
N LYS A 117 11.05 7.97 -10.21
CA LYS A 117 12.47 8.31 -10.16
C LYS A 117 12.82 9.18 -8.95
N GLU A 118 11.93 10.09 -8.57
CA GLU A 118 12.10 10.94 -7.38
C GLU A 118 12.01 10.10 -6.12
N HIS A 119 11.04 9.19 -6.03
CA HIS A 119 10.91 8.30 -4.87
C HIS A 119 12.06 7.30 -4.74
N LEU A 120 12.59 6.76 -5.84
CA LEU A 120 13.80 5.93 -5.82
C LEU A 120 15.02 6.71 -5.33
N PHE A 121 15.13 7.99 -5.73
CA PHE A 121 16.18 8.87 -5.22
C PHE A 121 16.02 9.11 -3.72
N SER A 122 14.81 9.44 -3.24
CA SER A 122 14.52 9.59 -1.81
C SER A 122 14.84 8.32 -1.01
N CYS A 123 14.54 7.13 -1.55
CA CYS A 123 14.92 5.87 -0.91
C CYS A 123 16.44 5.70 -0.79
N THR A 124 17.21 6.22 -1.76
CA THR A 124 18.68 6.21 -1.70
C THR A 124 19.20 7.16 -0.63
N GLU A 125 18.57 8.33 -0.47
CA GLU A 125 18.92 9.28 0.60
C GLU A 125 18.60 8.70 1.99
N TRP A 126 17.44 8.04 2.15
CA TRP A 126 17.08 7.39 3.41
C TRP A 126 17.96 6.20 3.77
N ALA A 127 18.52 5.52 2.77
CA ALA A 127 19.49 4.45 3.00
C ALA A 127 20.81 4.99 3.60
N ASP A 128 21.17 6.25 3.35
CA ASP A 128 22.43 6.79 3.87
C ASP A 128 22.42 6.87 5.40
N GLY A 129 23.43 6.29 6.04
CA GLY A 129 23.55 6.23 7.49
C GLY A 129 22.78 5.10 8.19
N GLN A 130 22.09 4.23 7.45
CA GLN A 130 21.44 3.03 7.98
C GLN A 130 22.42 1.85 8.12
N GLU A 131 22.04 0.84 8.91
CA GLU A 131 22.77 -0.44 9.00
C GLU A 131 22.67 -1.22 7.68
N GLU A 132 23.62 -2.13 7.40
CA GLU A 132 23.79 -2.77 6.09
C GLU A 132 22.53 -3.51 5.59
N ASP A 133 21.81 -4.19 6.47
CA ASP A 133 20.57 -4.89 6.14
C ASP A 133 19.43 -3.93 5.78
N GLN A 134 19.31 -2.82 6.51
CA GLN A 134 18.37 -1.73 6.23
C GLN A 134 18.70 -1.03 4.91
N VAL A 135 19.97 -0.70 4.68
CA VAL A 135 20.48 -0.14 3.40
C VAL A 135 20.06 -1.03 2.25
N ASN A 136 20.25 -2.34 2.38
CA ASN A 136 19.91 -3.29 1.32
C ASN A 136 18.41 -3.27 1.02
N LEU A 137 17.53 -3.25 2.04
CA LEU A 137 16.08 -3.17 1.84
C LEU A 137 15.66 -1.86 1.14
N TRP A 138 16.15 -0.72 1.60
CA TRP A 138 15.88 0.58 0.95
C TRP A 138 16.34 0.56 -0.51
N LEU A 139 17.56 0.09 -0.76
CA LEU A 139 18.14 0.05 -2.10
C LEU A 139 17.61 -1.09 -2.96
N SER A 140 16.92 -2.09 -2.44
CA SER A 140 16.31 -3.17 -3.23
C SER A 140 14.80 -3.03 -3.39
N THR A 141 14.20 -1.93 -2.95
CA THR A 141 12.75 -1.75 -2.96
C THR A 141 12.29 -0.85 -4.12
N MET A 142 11.22 -1.28 -4.80
CA MET A 142 10.47 -0.49 -5.77
C MET A 142 9.27 0.16 -5.05
N PRO A 143 9.32 1.45 -4.69
CA PRO A 143 8.23 2.09 -3.96
C PRO A 143 6.98 2.19 -4.84
N PHE A 144 5.80 2.14 -4.22
CA PHE A 144 4.52 2.38 -4.90
C PHE A 144 3.59 3.32 -4.11
N GLN A 145 3.86 3.55 -2.83
CA GLN A 145 3.07 4.42 -1.97
C GLN A 145 3.98 5.13 -0.97
N THR A 146 3.75 6.43 -0.81
CA THR A 146 4.32 7.23 0.28
C THR A 146 3.38 7.25 1.48
N ILE A 147 3.95 7.32 2.67
CA ILE A 147 3.25 7.50 3.94
C ILE A 147 3.64 8.90 4.47
N ALA A 148 2.70 9.58 5.12
CA ALA A 148 2.80 11.02 5.42
C ALA A 148 4.01 11.42 6.30
N ASN A 149 4.64 10.46 6.98
CA ASN A 149 5.81 10.65 7.85
C ASN A 149 7.16 10.45 7.12
N GLY A 150 7.17 10.10 5.84
CA GLY A 150 8.42 9.80 5.11
C GLY A 150 8.67 8.31 4.91
N ASP A 151 7.81 7.43 5.45
CA ASP A 151 7.85 6.00 5.21
C ASP A 151 7.30 5.65 3.81
N TYR A 152 7.62 4.45 3.35
CA TYR A 152 7.17 3.93 2.06
C TYR A 152 6.60 2.53 2.19
N LEU A 153 5.66 2.21 1.32
CA LEU A 153 5.43 0.83 0.90
C LEU A 153 6.08 0.59 -0.45
N GLY A 154 6.73 -0.56 -0.59
CA GLY A 154 7.32 -0.96 -1.86
C GLY A 154 7.46 -2.46 -2.01
N LEU A 155 7.98 -2.87 -3.17
CA LEU A 155 8.22 -4.27 -3.51
C LEU A 155 9.71 -4.58 -3.45
N ASP A 156 10.11 -5.61 -2.70
CA ASP A 156 11.51 -6.05 -2.67
C ASP A 156 11.87 -6.76 -3.97
N ILE A 157 12.56 -6.05 -4.85
CA ILE A 157 13.00 -6.55 -6.16
C ILE A 157 14.34 -7.30 -6.10
N SER A 158 14.94 -7.48 -4.91
CA SER A 158 16.08 -8.41 -4.74
C SER A 158 15.65 -9.87 -4.95
N VAL A 159 14.37 -10.17 -4.69
CA VAL A 159 13.76 -11.47 -4.95
C VAL A 159 13.20 -11.47 -6.39
N PRO A 160 13.82 -12.19 -7.34
CA PRO A 160 13.39 -12.18 -8.73
C PRO A 160 12.04 -12.89 -8.88
N HIS A 161 10.96 -12.13 -8.79
CA HIS A 161 9.58 -12.62 -8.85
C HIS A 161 8.68 -11.60 -9.56
N ASN A 162 7.68 -12.08 -10.30
CA ASN A 162 6.70 -11.21 -10.98
C ASN A 162 5.82 -10.41 -9.99
N ASP A 163 5.68 -10.95 -8.78
CA ASP A 163 4.84 -10.44 -7.69
C ASP A 163 5.67 -10.46 -6.38
N PRO A 164 6.67 -9.58 -6.21
CA PRO A 164 7.62 -9.65 -5.11
C PRO A 164 6.97 -9.31 -3.75
N PRO A 165 7.63 -9.67 -2.63
CA PRO A 165 7.16 -9.31 -1.29
C PRO A 165 6.96 -7.80 -1.12
N VAL A 166 5.98 -7.43 -0.30
CA VAL A 166 5.77 -6.03 0.09
C VAL A 166 6.58 -5.74 1.33
N VAL A 167 7.32 -4.63 1.30
CA VAL A 167 8.15 -4.13 2.40
C VAL A 167 7.57 -2.80 2.87
N TYR A 168 7.48 -2.64 4.19
CA TYR A 168 7.35 -1.37 4.85
C TYR A 168 8.76 -0.81 5.08
N LEU A 169 9.07 0.31 4.44
CA LEU A 169 10.32 1.04 4.63
C LEU A 169 10.10 2.13 5.66
N SER A 170 10.73 1.99 6.82
CA SER A 170 10.64 2.98 7.89
C SER A 170 11.87 3.89 7.88
N HIS A 171 11.64 5.19 7.96
CA HIS A 171 12.72 6.18 8.06
C HIS A 171 13.30 6.28 9.49
N ASP A 172 12.50 5.93 10.50
CA ASP A 172 12.82 6.08 11.93
C ASP A 172 13.03 4.74 12.65
N ASP A 173 12.44 3.64 12.15
CA ASP A 173 12.49 2.30 12.72
C ASP A 173 13.03 1.26 11.70
N ASP A 174 12.99 -0.03 12.05
CA ASP A 174 13.40 -1.10 11.15
C ASP A 174 12.41 -1.30 9.98
N CYS A 175 12.95 -1.48 8.78
CA CYS A 175 12.20 -1.93 7.62
C CYS A 175 11.81 -3.40 7.77
N GLN A 176 10.62 -3.75 7.29
CA GLN A 176 10.06 -5.09 7.47
C GLN A 176 9.26 -5.58 6.25
N VAL A 177 9.38 -6.86 5.94
CA VAL A 177 8.51 -7.52 4.96
C VAL A 177 7.13 -7.72 5.61
N ILE A 178 6.10 -7.13 5.03
CA ILE A 178 4.73 -7.16 5.58
C ILE A 178 3.77 -8.05 4.78
N ALA A 179 4.18 -8.53 3.59
CA ALA A 179 3.40 -9.50 2.83
C ALA A 179 4.29 -10.28 1.86
N PRO A 180 3.95 -11.54 1.54
CA PRO A 180 4.76 -12.37 0.64
C PRO A 180 4.67 -11.93 -0.84
N SER A 181 3.67 -11.12 -1.20
CA SER A 181 3.49 -10.61 -2.57
C SER A 181 2.63 -9.34 -2.62
N PHE A 182 2.75 -8.52 -3.66
CA PHE A 182 1.86 -7.37 -3.91
C PHE A 182 0.39 -7.80 -3.95
N THR A 183 0.09 -8.87 -4.68
CA THR A 183 -1.29 -9.39 -4.77
C THR A 183 -1.85 -9.78 -3.39
N SER A 184 -1.06 -10.52 -2.60
CA SER A 184 -1.48 -10.97 -1.26
C SER A 184 -1.68 -9.80 -0.29
N PHE A 185 -0.82 -8.78 -0.38
CA PHE A 185 -0.97 -7.54 0.37
C PHE A 185 -2.30 -6.87 0.03
N LEU A 186 -2.59 -6.62 -1.25
CA LEU A 186 -3.83 -5.94 -1.63
C LEU A 186 -5.08 -6.72 -1.23
N GLN A 187 -5.06 -8.05 -1.33
CA GLN A 187 -6.18 -8.90 -0.90
C GLN A 187 -6.44 -8.75 0.59
N THR A 188 -5.40 -8.93 1.41
CA THR A 188 -5.49 -8.79 2.86
C THR A 188 -5.86 -7.37 3.27
N TRP A 189 -5.29 -6.37 2.59
CA TRP A 189 -5.56 -4.97 2.87
C TRP A 189 -7.02 -4.60 2.63
N ALA A 190 -7.66 -5.19 1.61
CA ALA A 190 -9.10 -5.06 1.40
C ALA A 190 -9.93 -5.74 2.50
N GLU A 191 -9.50 -6.90 3.01
CA GLU A 191 -10.15 -7.56 4.16
C GLU A 191 -10.04 -6.73 5.44
N LEU A 192 -8.94 -5.98 5.58
CA LEU A 192 -8.72 -5.00 6.65
C LEU A 192 -9.38 -3.65 6.39
N ASN A 193 -10.33 -3.58 5.46
CA ASN A 193 -11.06 -2.35 5.11
C ASN A 193 -10.13 -1.18 4.75
N TYR A 194 -8.98 -1.50 4.14
CA TYR A 194 -7.97 -0.54 3.71
C TYR A 194 -7.41 0.30 4.87
N ILE A 195 -7.25 -0.27 6.08
CA ILE A 195 -6.67 0.46 7.23
C ILE A 195 -5.33 1.11 6.87
N GLY A 196 -5.02 2.28 7.42
CA GLY A 196 -3.82 3.01 7.04
C GLY A 196 -2.56 2.19 7.27
N PRO A 197 -1.57 2.26 6.36
CA PRO A 197 -0.46 1.32 6.39
C PRO A 197 0.64 1.69 7.37
N GLU A 198 0.47 2.71 8.24
CA GLU A 198 1.44 2.98 9.31
C GLU A 198 1.62 1.74 10.21
N SER A 199 2.84 1.53 10.67
CA SER A 199 3.25 0.36 11.46
C SER A 199 2.29 0.04 12.61
N TRP A 200 1.92 1.04 13.42
CA TRP A 200 1.02 0.85 14.58
C TRP A 200 -0.43 0.46 14.22
N MET A 201 -0.91 0.78 13.01
CA MET A 201 -2.23 0.34 12.56
C MET A 201 -2.21 -1.07 11.99
N LEU A 202 -1.06 -1.49 11.47
CA LEU A 202 -0.85 -2.83 10.92
C LEU A 202 -0.45 -3.85 11.99
N GLU A 203 0.28 -3.44 13.03
CA GLU A 203 0.79 -4.28 14.12
C GLU A 203 -0.26 -5.25 14.70
N PRO A 204 -1.52 -4.84 14.99
CA PRO A 204 -2.54 -5.76 15.51
C PRO A 204 -2.91 -6.91 14.58
N PHE A 205 -2.55 -6.79 13.30
CA PHE A 205 -2.87 -7.73 12.22
C PHE A 205 -1.64 -8.43 11.67
N GLN A 206 -0.45 -8.19 12.22
CA GLN A 206 0.76 -8.88 11.77
C GLN A 206 0.85 -10.31 12.33
N SER A 207 1.33 -11.22 11.49
CA SER A 207 1.67 -12.60 11.81
C SER A 207 3.08 -12.93 11.29
N ASP A 208 3.62 -14.09 11.65
CA ASP A 208 4.93 -14.56 11.16
C ASP A 208 5.00 -14.67 9.62
N SER A 209 3.84 -14.65 8.93
CA SER A 209 3.71 -14.73 7.47
C SER A 209 3.38 -13.41 6.77
N GLY A 210 3.27 -12.30 7.50
CA GLY A 210 2.87 -10.98 6.97
C GLY A 210 1.58 -10.46 7.62
N LEU A 211 0.82 -9.61 6.93
CA LEU A 211 -0.52 -9.19 7.38
C LEU A 211 -1.50 -10.37 7.28
N LEU A 212 -2.27 -10.57 8.36
CA LEU A 212 -3.20 -11.68 8.65
C LEU A 212 -2.71 -13.06 8.14
#